data_AF-A0AAU5BQH8-F1
#
_entry.id   AF-A0AAU5BQH8-F1
#
_cell.length_a   1.000
_cell.length_b   1.000
_cell.length_c   1.000
_cell.angle_alpha   90.00
_cell.angle_beta   90.00
_cell.angle_gamma   90.00
#
_symmetry.space_group_name_H-M   'P 1'
#
loop_
_entity.id
_entity.type
_entity.pdbx_description
1 polymer ?
#
loop_
_entity_poly.entity_id
_entity_poly.type
_entity_poly.pdbx_seq_one_letter_code
_entity_poly.pdbx_strand_id
1 'polypeptide(L)'
;MPFHAPLTNHHAEGTLCPADHKHTSSGKPLHADCPGRSYTQAVCSCGSWEIKQRGKGYVNECRKRHLARHAQGPEVLRDLLRLNAP
;
A
#
# COMPACT_ATOMS: atom_id res chain seq x y z
N MET A 1 -7.23 8.38 15.45
CA MET A 1 -6.82 7.02 15.01
C MET A 1 -5.75 7.17 13.95
N PRO A 2 -4.64 6.42 14.01
CA PRO A 2 -3.67 6.40 12.91
C PRO A 2 -4.31 5.82 11.65
N PHE A 3 -3.97 6.39 10.49
CA PHE A 3 -4.41 5.83 9.21
C PHE A 3 -3.56 4.62 8.85
N HIS A 4 -4.21 3.56 8.40
CA HIS A 4 -3.56 2.31 8.00
C HIS A 4 -3.87 2.02 6.54
N ALA A 5 -2.84 1.65 5.80
CA ALA A 5 -2.98 1.12 4.45
C ALA A 5 -2.28 -0.23 4.40
N PRO A 6 -2.96 -1.35 4.71
CA PRO A 6 -2.39 -2.68 4.58
C PRO A 6 -2.02 -2.95 3.12
N LEU A 7 -0.91 -3.67 2.93
CA LEU A 7 -0.41 -4.06 1.62
C LEU A 7 -0.78 -5.52 1.38
N THR A 8 -1.71 -5.77 0.45
CA THR A 8 -2.22 -7.11 0.14
C THR A 8 -1.77 -7.59 -1.23
N ASN A 9 -1.53 -8.89 -1.36
CA ASN A 9 -1.20 -9.54 -2.62
C ASN A 9 -2.42 -10.30 -3.13
N HIS A 10 -2.66 -10.32 -4.43
CA HIS A 10 -3.82 -10.96 -5.01
C HIS A 10 -3.45 -11.83 -6.21
N HIS A 11 -4.21 -12.90 -6.41
CA HIS A 11 -4.16 -13.76 -7.59
C HIS A 11 -4.90 -13.14 -8.78
N ALA A 12 -4.93 -13.82 -9.92
CA ALA A 12 -5.52 -13.30 -11.15
C ALA A 12 -7.04 -13.10 -11.01
N GLU A 13 -7.72 -14.03 -10.33
CA GLU A 13 -9.14 -13.94 -10.02
C GLU A 13 -9.48 -12.91 -8.92
N GLY A 14 -8.48 -12.20 -8.38
CA GLY A 14 -8.66 -11.16 -7.37
C GLY A 14 -8.73 -11.65 -5.93
N THR A 15 -8.66 -12.97 -5.71
CA THR A 15 -8.56 -13.58 -4.38
C THR A 15 -7.29 -13.12 -3.67
N LEU A 16 -7.39 -12.98 -2.35
CA LEU A 16 -6.25 -12.62 -1.50
C LEU A 16 -5.27 -13.78 -1.46
N CYS A 17 -4.02 -13.50 -1.79
CA CYS A 17 -2.94 -14.44 -1.58
C CYS A 17 -2.51 -14.39 -0.10
N PRO A 18 -2.53 -15.54 0.62
CA PRO A 18 -2.11 -15.61 2.01
C PRO A 18 -0.72 -15.01 2.26
N ALA A 19 -0.52 -14.40 3.43
CA ALA A 19 0.77 -13.81 3.79
C ALA A 19 1.90 -14.85 3.89
N ASP A 20 1.54 -16.10 4.19
CA ASP A 20 2.47 -17.24 4.24
C ASP A 20 3.03 -17.59 2.86
N HIS A 21 2.24 -17.36 1.80
CA HIS A 21 2.68 -17.53 0.42
C HIS A 21 3.68 -16.43 0.06
N LYS A 22 4.96 -16.73 0.25
CA LYS A 22 6.05 -15.87 -0.21
C LYS A 22 6.11 -15.89 -1.73
N HIS A 23 6.48 -14.75 -2.30
CA HIS A 23 6.69 -14.59 -3.73
C HIS A 23 8.03 -13.93 -3.98
N THR A 24 8.63 -14.26 -5.13
CA THR A 24 9.74 -13.49 -5.68
C THR A 24 9.29 -12.07 -6.04
N SER A 25 10.26 -11.18 -6.31
CA SER A 25 9.98 -9.80 -6.77
C SER A 25 9.07 -9.77 -8.00
N SER A 26 9.26 -10.72 -8.94
CA SER A 26 8.44 -10.86 -10.16
C SER A 26 7.05 -11.45 -9.92
N GLY A 27 6.70 -11.83 -8.68
CA GLY A 27 5.39 -12.40 -8.34
C GLY A 27 5.32 -13.91 -8.47
N LYS A 28 6.42 -14.60 -8.85
CA LYS A 28 6.45 -16.07 -8.87
C LYS A 28 6.30 -16.61 -7.44
N PRO A 29 5.45 -17.62 -7.24
CA PRO A 29 5.23 -18.24 -5.94
C PRO A 29 6.48 -18.99 -5.47
N LEU A 30 6.70 -19.03 -4.16
CA LEU A 30 7.69 -19.91 -3.52
C LEU A 30 7.05 -21.15 -2.89
N HIS A 31 5.72 -21.27 -2.98
CA HIS A 31 4.93 -22.40 -2.49
C HIS A 31 4.28 -23.11 -3.68
N ALA A 32 4.27 -24.44 -3.68
CA ALA A 32 3.79 -25.24 -4.81
C ALA A 32 2.29 -25.02 -5.10
N ASP A 33 1.48 -24.86 -4.05
CA ASP A 33 0.02 -24.65 -4.16
C ASP A 33 -0.40 -23.19 -4.40
N CYS A 34 0.54 -22.30 -4.71
CA CYS A 34 0.24 -20.90 -4.96
C CYS A 34 0.34 -20.60 -6.46
N PRO A 35 -0.71 -20.09 -7.14
CA PRO A 35 -0.63 -19.75 -8.57
C PRO A 35 0.23 -18.50 -8.85
N GLY A 36 0.72 -17.85 -7.78
CA GLY A 36 1.52 -16.64 -7.86
C GLY A 36 0.70 -15.36 -7.75
N ARG A 37 1.41 -14.25 -7.56
CA ARG A 37 0.80 -12.92 -7.39
C ARG A 37 0.58 -12.26 -8.75
N SER A 38 -0.65 -11.88 -9.05
CA SER A 38 -0.98 -11.07 -10.22
C SER A 38 -0.79 -9.58 -9.94
N TYR A 39 -1.25 -9.11 -8.78
CA TYR A 39 -1.11 -7.71 -8.37
C TYR A 39 -0.95 -7.53 -6.86
N THR A 40 -0.50 -6.34 -6.48
CA THR A 40 -0.48 -5.85 -5.11
C THR A 40 -1.44 -4.68 -5.00
N GLN A 41 -2.15 -4.59 -3.87
CA GLN A 41 -3.09 -3.52 -3.58
C GLN A 41 -2.78 -2.92 -2.21
N ALA A 42 -3.07 -1.63 -2.06
CA ALA A 42 -3.13 -0.99 -0.75
C ALA A 42 -4.38 -0.10 -0.71
N VAL A 43 -5.20 -0.28 0.32
CA VAL A 43 -6.41 0.50 0.58
C VAL A 43 -6.21 1.21 1.91
N CYS A 44 -6.36 2.53 1.94
CA CYS A 44 -6.22 3.28 3.18
C CYS A 44 -7.53 3.32 3.95
N SER A 45 -7.45 3.21 5.28
CA SER A 45 -8.57 3.40 6.20
C SER A 45 -9.15 4.82 6.18
N CYS A 46 -8.57 5.75 5.41
CA CYS A 46 -9.16 7.07 5.15
C CYS A 46 -10.32 7.03 4.14
N GLY A 47 -10.55 5.90 3.46
CA GLY A 47 -11.69 5.70 2.55
C GLY A 47 -11.53 6.32 1.17
N SER A 48 -10.69 7.34 1.01
CA SER A 48 -10.53 8.08 -0.26
C SER A 48 -9.27 7.71 -1.05
N TRP A 49 -8.55 6.66 -0.66
CA TRP A 49 -7.30 6.29 -1.32
C TRP A 49 -7.12 4.77 -1.46
N GLU A 50 -6.86 4.37 -2.68
CA GLU A 50 -6.51 3.02 -3.07
C GLU A 50 -5.46 3.07 -4.19
N ILE A 51 -4.56 2.08 -4.21
CA ILE A 51 -3.71 1.81 -5.37
C ILE A 51 -3.59 0.31 -5.63
N LYS A 52 -3.69 -0.09 -6.91
CA LYS A 52 -3.58 -1.48 -7.37
C LYS A 52 -2.64 -1.55 -8.58
N GLN A 53 -1.53 -2.30 -8.46
CA GLN A 53 -0.54 -2.46 -9.53
C GLN A 53 0.19 -3.81 -9.44
N ARG A 54 0.77 -4.29 -10.57
CA ARG A 54 1.53 -5.56 -10.59
C ARG A 54 2.80 -5.50 -9.73
N GLY A 55 3.46 -4.34 -9.70
CA GLY A 55 4.72 -4.12 -8.99
C GLY A 55 4.52 -3.81 -7.50
N LYS A 56 4.84 -4.76 -6.62
CA LYS A 56 4.78 -4.58 -5.16
C LYS A 56 5.58 -3.37 -4.65
N GLY A 57 6.76 -3.15 -5.22
CA GLY A 57 7.64 -2.04 -4.82
C GLY A 57 6.98 -0.69 -5.05
N TYR A 58 6.43 -0.46 -6.23
CA TYR A 58 5.74 0.79 -6.57
C TYR A 58 4.51 1.04 -5.69
N VAL A 59 3.68 0.02 -5.48
CA VAL A 59 2.52 0.09 -4.56
C VAL A 59 2.97 0.47 -3.15
N ASN A 60 4.04 -0.14 -2.64
CA ASN A 60 4.55 0.14 -1.30
C ASN A 60 5.13 1.56 -1.17
N GLU A 61 5.80 2.08 -2.20
CA GLU A 61 6.31 3.45 -2.20
C GLU A 61 5.17 4.49 -2.23
N CYS A 62 4.16 4.30 -3.09
CA CYS A 62 2.97 5.13 -3.10
C CYS A 62 2.23 5.09 -1.75
N ARG A 63 2.11 3.89 -1.15
CA ARG A 63 1.52 3.68 0.17
C ARG A 63 2.25 4.44 1.27
N LYS A 64 3.58 4.35 1.33
CA LYS A 64 4.39 5.10 2.29
C LYS A 64 4.20 6.62 2.13
N ARG A 65 4.23 7.11 0.89
CA ARG A 65 4.02 8.54 0.60
C ARG A 65 2.64 9.02 1.04
N HIS A 66 1.61 8.21 0.82
CA HIS A 66 0.26 8.51 1.28
C HIS A 66 0.18 8.55 2.81
N LEU A 67 0.73 7.56 3.51
CA LEU A 67 0.75 7.54 4.99
C LEU A 67 1.55 8.70 5.58
N ALA A 68 2.64 9.13 4.93
CA ALA A 68 3.40 10.30 5.34
C ALA A 68 2.56 11.59 5.28
N ARG A 69 1.66 11.74 4.30
CA ARG A 69 0.73 12.88 4.23
C ARG A 69 -0.23 12.93 5.43
N HIS A 70 -0.68 11.77 5.90
CA HIS A 70 -1.49 11.70 7.12
C HIS A 70 -0.72 12.11 8.37
N ALA A 71 0.55 11.70 8.50
CA ALA A 71 1.42 12.08 9.62
C ALA A 71 1.75 13.58 9.61
N GLN A 72 1.72 14.19 8.43
CA GLN A 72 1.93 15.63 8.27
C GLN A 72 0.67 16.43 8.65
N GLY A 73 -0.52 15.83 8.74
CA GLY A 73 -1.75 16.60 8.98
C GLY A 73 -2.13 17.47 7.76
N PRO A 74 -3.25 18.21 7.82
CA PRO A 74 -3.71 19.00 6.68
C PRO A 74 -2.70 20.10 6.37
N GLU A 75 -2.16 20.14 5.14
CA GLU A 75 -1.22 21.18 4.70
C GLU A 75 -1.73 22.59 5.00
N VAL A 76 -3.03 22.83 4.78
CA VAL A 76 -3.71 24.10 5.10
C VAL A 76 -3.57 24.49 6.57
N LEU A 77 -3.69 23.53 7.49
CA LEU A 77 -3.56 23.81 8.92
C LEU A 77 -2.10 24.09 9.30
N ARG A 78 -1.14 23.42 8.66
CA ARG A 78 0.28 23.66 8.93
C ARG A 78 0.75 25.01 8.43
N ASP A 79 0.27 25.41 7.26
CA ASP A 79 0.54 26.71 6.65
C ASP A 79 -0.02 27.85 7.51
N LEU A 80 -1.29 27.73 7.93
CA LEU A 80 -1.93 28.69 8.85
C LEU A 80 -1.19 28.82 10.19
N LEU A 81 -0.66 27.71 10.71
CA LEU A 81 0.09 27.69 11.97
C LEU A 81 1.58 28.04 11.79
N ARG A 82 2.05 28.31 10.57
CA ARG A 82 3.47 28.58 10.23
C ARG A 82 4.44 27.53 10.76
N LEU A 83 4.00 26.28 10.87
CA LEU A 83 4.82 25.17 11.43
C LEU A 83 5.97 24.75 10.51
N ASN A 84 6.06 25.32 9.30
CA ASN A 84 7.13 25.12 8.33
C ASN A 84 8.02 26.36 8.14
N ALA A 85 7.88 27.39 8.98
CA ALA A 85 8.78 28.53 8.94
C ALA A 85 10.18 28.12 9.48
N PRO A 86 11.28 28.56 8.86
CA PRO A 86 12.65 28.21 9.26
C PRO A 86 13.03 28.74 10.65
#